data_AF-A0A0P9FR57-F1
#
_entry.id   AF-A0A0P9FR57-F1
#
_cell.length_a   1.000
_cell.length_b   1.000
_cell.length_c   1.000
_cell.angle_alpha   90.00
_cell.angle_beta   90.00
_cell.angle_gamma   90.00
#
_symmetry.space_group_name_H-M   'P 1'
#
loop_
_entity.id
_entity.type
_entity.pdbx_description
1 polymer ?
#
loop_
_entity_poly.entity_id
_entity_poly.type
_entity_poly.pdbx_seq_one_letter_code
_entity_poly.pdbx_strand_id
1 'polypeptide(L)'
;MKPKALITAMCVSIATVILILFMYDYLGRRAADALNSQGEGAERLNIRQQFLQELSSKEQLSQASVQQISGHYDVKVKDYYVKVTYKDEPDVVYVYDKNAKEVFVLTHILAEGASKPDDPFKHKHRFSPVP
;
A
#
# COMPACT_ATOMS: atom_id res chain seq x y z
N MET A 1 -6.02 -55.20 29.94
CA MET A 1 -6.25 -54.15 28.92
C MET A 1 -5.13 -54.25 27.89
N LYS A 2 -5.45 -54.30 26.59
CA LYS A 2 -4.45 -54.56 25.54
C LYS A 2 -3.55 -53.31 25.38
N PRO A 3 -2.21 -53.43 25.46
CA PRO A 3 -1.28 -52.30 25.48
C PRO A 3 -1.40 -51.40 24.24
N LYS A 4 -1.88 -51.96 23.13
CA LYS A 4 -2.16 -51.24 21.89
C LYS A 4 -3.17 -50.10 22.08
N ALA A 5 -4.23 -50.29 22.89
CA ALA A 5 -5.26 -49.27 23.09
C ALA A 5 -4.77 -48.08 23.91
N LEU A 6 -3.86 -48.31 24.87
CA LEU A 6 -3.25 -47.27 25.70
C LEU A 6 -2.30 -46.38 24.88
N ILE A 7 -1.48 -47.01 24.03
CA ILE A 7 -0.52 -46.32 23.16
C ILE A 7 -1.26 -45.45 22.13
N THR A 8 -2.31 -45.98 21.49
CA THR A 8 -3.11 -45.19 20.54
C THR A 8 -3.77 -43.98 21.21
N ALA A 9 -4.28 -44.14 22.43
CA ALA A 9 -4.89 -43.03 23.17
C ALA A 9 -3.87 -41.92 23.52
N MET A 10 -2.64 -42.28 23.89
CA MET A 10 -1.56 -41.31 24.15
C MET A 10 -1.10 -40.59 22.88
N CYS A 11 -1.00 -41.28 21.75
CA CYS A 11 -0.66 -40.64 20.48
C CYS A 11 -1.72 -39.62 20.04
N VAL A 12 -3.00 -39.95 20.22
CA VAL A 12 -4.09 -39.04 19.86
C VAL A 12 -4.07 -37.79 20.75
N SER A 13 -3.87 -37.92 22.06
CA SER A 13 -3.82 -36.76 22.96
C SER A 13 -2.63 -35.85 22.71
N ILE A 14 -1.45 -36.40 22.39
CA ILE A 14 -0.28 -35.62 21.99
C ILE A 14 -0.55 -34.88 20.67
N ALA A 15 -1.17 -35.56 19.70
CA ALA A 15 -1.52 -34.94 18.42
C ALA A 15 -2.52 -33.78 18.59
N THR A 16 -3.52 -33.90 19.47
CA THR A 16 -4.46 -32.81 19.74
C THR A 16 -3.79 -31.63 20.42
N VAL A 17 -2.89 -31.86 21.38
CA VAL A 17 -2.16 -30.76 22.04
C VAL A 17 -1.28 -30.00 21.04
N ILE A 18 -0.57 -30.71 20.16
CA ILE A 18 0.24 -30.10 19.10
C ILE A 18 -0.64 -29.29 18.14
N LEU A 19 -1.80 -29.83 17.75
CA LEU A 19 -2.75 -29.13 16.88
C LEU A 19 -3.27 -27.84 17.53
N ILE A 20 -3.60 -27.87 18.82
CA ILE A 20 -4.07 -26.70 19.58
C ILE A 20 -2.97 -25.64 19.65
N LEU A 21 -1.73 -26.02 19.95
CA LEU A 21 -0.60 -25.10 19.98
C LEU A 21 -0.32 -24.47 18.62
N PHE A 22 -0.40 -25.26 17.55
CA PHE A 22 -0.23 -24.78 16.18
C PHE A 22 -1.34 -23.80 15.78
N MET A 23 -2.58 -24.10 16.18
CA MET A 23 -3.71 -23.19 15.97
C MET A 23 -3.53 -21.87 16.75
N TYR A 24 -3.06 -21.91 18.00
CA TYR A 24 -2.81 -20.70 18.78
C TYR A 24 -1.73 -19.80 18.17
N ASP A 25 -0.62 -20.37 17.69
CA ASP A 25 0.43 -19.59 16.98
C ASP A 25 -0.10 -19.03 15.66
N TYR A 26 -0.88 -19.83 14.91
CA TYR A 26 -1.46 -19.41 13.63
C TYR A 26 -2.52 -18.31 13.78
N LEU A 27 -3.44 -18.45 14.75
CA LEU A 27 -4.46 -17.45 15.06
C LEU A 27 -3.87 -16.21 15.71
N GLY A 28 -2.86 -16.36 16.59
CA GLY A 28 -2.17 -15.25 17.23
C GLY A 28 -1.41 -14.37 16.24
N ARG A 29 -0.69 -14.97 15.28
CA ARG A 29 0.01 -14.23 14.21
C ARG A 29 -0.97 -13.51 13.29
N ARG A 30 -2.04 -14.19 12.86
CA ARG A 30 -3.07 -13.55 12.02
C ARG A 30 -3.86 -12.46 12.74
N ALA A 31 -4.11 -12.59 14.04
CA ALA A 31 -4.77 -11.56 14.83
C ALA A 31 -3.86 -10.32 15.03
N ALA A 32 -2.56 -10.52 15.27
CA ALA A 32 -1.60 -9.43 15.35
C ALA A 32 -1.42 -8.69 14.02
N ASP A 33 -1.35 -9.43 12.90
CA ASP A 33 -1.30 -8.85 11.56
C ASP A 33 -2.62 -8.16 11.19
N ALA A 34 -3.78 -8.69 11.60
CA ALA A 34 -5.09 -8.07 11.36
C ALA A 34 -5.34 -6.82 12.22
N LEU A 35 -4.84 -6.77 13.46
CA LEU A 35 -4.97 -5.61 14.35
C LEU A 35 -4.07 -4.44 13.93
N ASN A 36 -2.86 -4.70 13.44
CA ASN A 36 -2.00 -3.64 12.86
C ASN A 36 -2.48 -3.20 11.46
N SER A 37 -2.99 -4.12 10.64
CA SER A 37 -3.40 -3.80 9.26
C SER A 37 -4.80 -3.19 9.12
N GLN A 38 -5.70 -3.32 10.10
CA GLN A 38 -7.04 -2.71 10.02
C GLN A 38 -7.00 -1.18 10.10
N GLY A 39 -6.16 -0.61 10.97
CA GLY A 39 -5.99 0.84 11.07
C GLY A 39 -5.28 1.41 9.84
N GLU A 40 -4.18 0.78 9.44
CA GLU A 40 -3.40 1.14 8.25
C GLU A 40 -4.22 1.06 6.96
N GLY A 41 -5.10 0.05 6.84
CA GLY A 41 -5.96 -0.12 5.67
C GLY A 41 -6.98 1.01 5.52
N ALA A 42 -7.65 1.40 6.61
CA ALA A 42 -8.64 2.48 6.59
C ALA A 42 -7.99 3.84 6.31
N GLU A 43 -6.84 4.11 6.93
CA GLU A 43 -6.10 5.36 6.75
C GLU A 43 -5.55 5.48 5.33
N ARG A 44 -4.96 4.40 4.79
CA ARG A 44 -4.49 4.34 3.40
C ARG A 44 -5.62 4.52 2.38
N LEU A 45 -6.81 3.97 2.66
CA LEU A 45 -8.00 4.18 1.83
C LEU A 45 -8.44 5.64 1.82
N ASN A 46 -8.54 6.26 3.00
CA ASN A 46 -8.92 7.66 3.14
C ASN A 46 -7.91 8.58 2.42
N ILE A 47 -6.62 8.37 2.66
CA ILE A 47 -5.55 9.15 2.03
C ILE A 47 -5.56 8.99 0.50
N ARG A 48 -5.84 7.78 -0.02
CA ARG A 48 -6.01 7.57 -1.47
C ARG A 48 -7.22 8.32 -2.02
N GLN A 49 -8.33 8.38 -1.30
CA GLN A 49 -9.51 9.14 -1.72
C GLN A 49 -9.21 10.65 -1.72
N GLN A 50 -8.53 11.16 -0.69
CA GLN A 50 -8.06 12.55 -0.63
C GLN A 50 -7.17 12.88 -1.83
N PHE A 51 -6.19 12.01 -2.14
CA PHE A 51 -5.32 12.18 -3.30
C PHE A 51 -6.13 12.29 -4.60
N LEU A 52 -7.08 11.37 -4.83
CA LEU A 52 -7.91 11.39 -6.04
C LEU A 52 -8.80 12.63 -6.14
N GLN A 53 -9.31 13.14 -5.01
CA GLN A 53 -10.08 14.37 -4.96
C GLN A 53 -9.22 15.59 -5.25
N GLU A 54 -8.01 15.66 -4.70
CA GLU A 54 -7.04 16.72 -5.02
C GLU A 54 -6.61 16.67 -6.47
N LEU A 55 -6.33 15.48 -7.01
CA LEU A 55 -6.02 15.27 -8.42
C LEU A 55 -7.15 15.79 -9.32
N SER A 56 -8.41 15.52 -8.97
CA SER A 56 -9.55 16.01 -9.74
C SER A 56 -9.76 17.51 -9.61
N SER A 57 -9.47 18.12 -8.46
CA SER A 57 -9.81 19.52 -8.17
C SER A 57 -8.70 20.50 -8.54
N LYS A 58 -7.43 20.12 -8.32
CA LYS A 58 -6.26 20.95 -8.59
C LYS A 58 -5.73 20.75 -10.00
N GLU A 59 -5.60 19.50 -10.42
CA GLU A 59 -5.00 19.14 -11.71
C GLU A 59 -6.03 19.00 -12.82
N GLN A 60 -7.34 19.07 -12.50
CA GLN A 60 -8.44 18.83 -13.44
C GLN A 60 -8.34 17.46 -14.14
N LEU A 61 -7.62 16.52 -13.54
CA LEU A 61 -7.37 15.21 -14.11
C LEU A 61 -8.47 14.24 -13.66
N SER A 62 -9.12 13.63 -14.63
CA SER A 62 -10.09 12.57 -14.37
C SER A 62 -9.39 11.32 -13.83
N GLN A 63 -10.04 10.63 -12.89
CA GLN A 63 -9.60 9.30 -12.43
C GLN A 63 -9.47 8.31 -13.59
N ALA A 64 -10.20 8.52 -14.70
CA ALA A 64 -10.11 7.71 -15.91
C ALA A 64 -8.74 7.81 -16.61
N SER A 65 -7.99 8.90 -16.41
CA SER A 65 -6.66 9.12 -17.00
C SER A 65 -5.55 8.40 -16.24
N VAL A 66 -5.85 7.92 -15.04
CA VAL A 66 -4.93 7.17 -14.19
C VAL A 66 -4.92 5.70 -14.62
N GLN A 67 -3.73 5.15 -14.83
CA GLN A 67 -3.54 3.74 -15.10
C GLN A 67 -3.37 2.96 -13.80
N GLN A 68 -2.48 3.42 -12.93
CA GLN A 68 -2.17 2.75 -11.67
C GLN A 68 -1.91 3.77 -10.57
N ILE A 69 -2.42 3.47 -9.37
CA ILE A 69 -2.08 4.17 -8.13
C ILE A 69 -1.59 3.14 -7.14
N SER A 70 -0.41 3.38 -6.60
CA SER A 70 0.07 2.72 -5.40
C SER A 70 0.52 3.76 -4.40
N GLY A 71 0.70 3.38 -3.15
CA GLY A 71 1.15 4.30 -2.11
C GLY A 71 1.53 3.55 -0.86
N HIS A 72 2.38 4.15 -0.05
CA HIS A 72 2.85 3.57 1.20
C HIS A 72 2.62 4.58 2.31
N TYR A 73 2.05 4.09 3.41
CA TYR A 73 1.87 4.86 4.62
C TYR A 73 2.80 4.30 5.68
N ASP A 74 3.64 5.17 6.25
CA ASP A 74 4.39 4.83 7.45
C ASP A 74 3.72 5.49 8.66
N VAL A 75 3.07 4.67 9.48
CA VAL A 75 2.34 5.10 10.69
C VAL A 75 3.27 5.75 11.72
N LYS A 76 4.54 5.34 11.79
CA LYS A 76 5.48 5.80 12.83
C LYS A 76 5.91 7.23 12.58
N VAL A 77 6.17 7.57 11.32
CA VAL A 77 6.55 8.93 10.91
C VAL A 77 5.36 9.74 10.39
N LYS A 78 4.19 9.10 10.21
CA LYS A 78 2.98 9.67 9.60
C LYS A 78 3.22 10.20 8.18
N ASP A 79 4.17 9.59 7.48
CA ASP A 79 4.51 9.96 6.12
C ASP A 79 3.74 9.09 5.14
N TYR A 80 3.24 9.74 4.09
CA TYR A 80 2.56 9.05 3.01
C TYR A 80 3.08 9.51 1.66
N TYR A 81 3.46 8.55 0.83
CA TYR A 81 3.76 8.80 -0.57
C TYR A 81 2.79 8.03 -1.47
N VAL A 82 2.43 8.66 -2.60
CA VAL A 82 1.65 8.07 -3.69
C VAL A 82 2.53 7.95 -4.90
N LYS A 83 2.50 6.81 -5.57
CA LYS A 83 3.05 6.60 -6.91
C LYS A 83 1.90 6.47 -7.89
N VAL A 84 1.90 7.33 -8.91
CA VAL A 84 0.88 7.36 -9.96
C VAL A 84 1.51 7.13 -11.31
N THR A 85 0.90 6.27 -12.10
CA THR A 85 1.19 6.11 -13.52
C THR A 85 -0.06 6.50 -14.30
N TYR A 86 0.10 7.32 -15.34
CA TYR A 86 -0.99 7.76 -16.19
C TYR A 86 -1.04 6.95 -17.49
N LYS A 87 -2.23 6.83 -18.08
CA LYS A 87 -2.42 6.00 -19.30
C LYS A 87 -1.67 6.53 -20.53
N ASP A 88 -1.46 7.84 -20.59
CA ASP A 88 -0.73 8.52 -21.67
C ASP A 88 0.80 8.45 -21.49
N GLU A 89 1.26 8.20 -20.27
CA GLU A 89 2.68 8.06 -19.93
C GLU A 89 2.89 6.82 -19.04
N PRO A 90 2.69 5.60 -19.59
CA PRO A 90 2.76 4.36 -18.83
C PRO A 90 4.17 4.08 -18.26
N ASP A 91 5.20 4.63 -18.89
CA ASP A 91 6.61 4.43 -18.51
C ASP A 91 7.11 5.47 -17.49
N VAL A 92 6.21 6.36 -17.02
CA VAL A 92 6.51 7.43 -16.08
C VAL A 92 5.73 7.23 -14.79
N VAL A 93 6.46 7.16 -13.68
CA VAL A 93 5.90 7.07 -12.32
C VAL A 93 6.09 8.42 -11.62
N TYR A 94 4.97 9.07 -11.32
CA TYR A 94 4.91 10.32 -10.57
C TYR A 94 4.78 10.02 -9.08
N VAL A 95 5.66 10.57 -8.25
CA VAL A 95 5.68 10.39 -6.80
C VAL A 95 5.22 11.66 -6.11
N TYR A 96 4.16 11.55 -5.31
CA TYR A 96 3.61 12.65 -4.52
C TYR A 96 3.77 12.35 -3.04
N ASP A 97 4.29 13.32 -2.28
CA ASP A 97 4.36 13.23 -0.83
C ASP A 97 3.28 14.10 -0.19
N LYS A 98 2.65 13.60 0.89
CA LYS A 98 1.72 14.38 1.69
C LYS A 98 2.52 15.28 2.64
N ASN A 99 2.47 16.59 2.41
CA ASN A 99 3.19 17.55 3.24
C ASN A 99 2.48 17.79 4.60
N ALA A 100 3.12 18.55 5.49
CA ALA A 100 2.57 18.89 6.81
C ALA A 100 1.25 19.69 6.79
N LYS A 101 0.83 20.20 5.62
CA LYS A 101 -0.47 20.87 5.42
C LYS A 101 -1.53 19.92 4.86
N GLU A 102 -1.26 18.62 4.90
CA GLU A 102 -2.10 17.56 4.35
C GLU A 102 -2.32 17.62 2.84
N VAL A 103 -1.46 18.34 2.11
CA VAL A 103 -1.56 18.49 0.65
C VAL A 103 -0.54 17.60 -0.04
N PHE A 104 -0.97 16.97 -1.13
CA PHE A 104 -0.07 16.21 -2.01
C PHE A 104 0.76 17.14 -2.88
N VAL A 105 2.07 16.93 -2.87
CA VAL A 105 3.02 17.67 -3.70
C VAL A 105 3.85 16.68 -4.49
N LEU A 106 3.97 16.91 -5.80
CA LEU A 106 4.86 16.12 -6.65
C LEU A 106 6.31 16.33 -6.19
N THR A 107 6.97 15.26 -5.77
CA THR A 107 8.38 15.31 -5.31
C THR A 107 9.34 14.66 -6.30
N HIS A 108 8.94 13.56 -6.95
CA HIS A 108 9.81 12.85 -7.88
C HIS A 108 9.06 12.37 -9.13
N ILE A 109 9.79 12.26 -10.23
CA ILE A 109 9.35 11.62 -11.46
C ILE A 109 10.37 10.52 -11.78
N LEU A 110 9.94 9.27 -11.81
CA LEU A 110 10.78 8.11 -12.14
C LEU A 110 10.36 7.61 -13.53
N ALA A 111 11.23 7.77 -14.54
CA ALA A 111 10.99 7.25 -15.88
C ALA A 111 11.82 5.97 -16.10
N GLU A 112 11.18 4.82 -16.21
CA GLU A 112 11.84 3.56 -16.61
C GLU A 112 11.66 3.39 -18.12
N GLY A 113 12.37 4.20 -18.91
CA GLY A 113 12.15 4.14 -20.36
C GLY A 113 12.81 5.19 -21.24
N ALA A 114 13.87 5.87 -20.82
CA ALA A 114 14.84 6.48 -21.73
C ALA A 114 16.00 7.01 -20.91
N SER A 115 17.17 6.43 -21.11
CA SER A 115 18.44 7.09 -20.90
C SER A 115 18.41 8.47 -21.56
N LYS A 116 18.24 9.52 -20.76
CA LYS A 116 18.86 10.84 -20.94
C LYS A 116 18.71 11.62 -19.62
N PRO A 117 19.83 12.07 -19.00
CA PRO A 117 19.75 13.23 -18.15
C PRO A 117 19.36 14.41 -19.05
N ASP A 118 18.84 15.48 -18.46
CA ASP A 118 18.54 16.74 -19.13
C ASP A 118 17.17 16.78 -19.82
N ASP A 119 16.12 17.00 -19.02
CA ASP A 119 15.36 18.25 -19.10
C ASP A 119 14.33 18.33 -17.94
N PRO A 120 14.57 19.12 -16.87
CA PRO A 120 13.58 19.32 -15.81
C PRO A 120 12.29 20.04 -16.29
N PHE A 121 12.22 20.44 -17.57
CA PHE A 121 11.10 21.17 -18.14
C PHE A 121 10.29 20.41 -19.20
N LYS A 122 10.62 19.15 -19.54
CA LYS A 122 9.83 18.39 -20.54
C LYS A 122 8.48 17.86 -20.04
N HIS A 123 8.30 17.77 -18.73
CA HIS A 123 7.03 17.32 -18.13
C HIS A 123 6.06 18.49 -17.83
N LYS A 124 6.36 19.69 -18.35
CA LYS A 124 5.53 20.90 -18.19
C LYS A 124 4.12 20.80 -18.78
N HIS A 125 3.83 19.77 -19.59
CA HIS A 125 2.60 19.75 -20.38
C HIS A 125 1.32 19.43 -19.60
N ARG A 126 1.39 18.93 -18.35
CA ARG A 126 0.21 18.73 -17.49
C ARG A 126 0.08 19.70 -16.31
N PHE A 127 1.16 20.39 -15.94
CA PHE A 127 1.20 21.29 -14.77
C PHE A 127 1.39 22.75 -15.17
N SER A 128 0.83 23.19 -16.31
CA SER A 128 0.74 24.62 -16.56
C SER A 128 -0.26 25.23 -15.57
N PRO A 129 0.13 26.23 -14.77
CA PRO A 129 -0.81 26.94 -13.92
C PRO A 129 -1.85 27.60 -14.83
N VAL A 130 -3.13 27.30 -14.61
CA VAL A 130 -4.20 28.09 -15.20
C VAL A 130 -4.15 29.48 -14.52
N PRO A 131 -4.12 30.59 -15.29
CA PRO A 131 -4.06 31.95 -14.76
C PRO A 131 -5.27 32.34 -13.90
#